data_AF-A0AB38HRW8-F1
#
_entry.id   AF-A0AB38HRW8-F1
#
_cell.length_a   1.000
_cell.length_b   1.000
_cell.length_c   1.000
_cell.angle_alpha   90.00
_cell.angle_beta   90.00
_cell.angle_gamma   90.00
#
_symmetry.space_group_name_H-M   'P 1'
#
loop_
_entity.id
_entity.type
_entity.pdbx_description
1 polymer ?
#
loop_
_entity_poly.entity_id
_entity_poly.type
_entity_poly.pdbx_seq_one_letter_code
_entity_poly.pdbx_strand_id
1 'polypeptide(L)'
;MWLNRTFNNQGHLRVASLPGLALGFLPRVFRSFCGEFPNVNISLVTRNSGTAQGWIATQEFDIGLTGNAIDHPGLLTLPFTAAAGVCVMPAAHPLAARAYVEPKDLAGLRR
;
A
#
# COMPACT_ATOMS: atom_id res chain seq x y z
N MET A 1 -32.12 3.45 -6.91
CA MET A 1 -32.20 3.55 -8.39
C MET A 1 -30.81 3.85 -8.93
N TRP A 2 -29.92 2.84 -8.97
CA TRP A 2 -28.61 2.95 -9.62
C TRP A 2 -28.69 2.09 -10.88
N LEU A 3 -28.95 2.75 -12.01
CA LEU A 3 -29.13 2.11 -13.30
C LEU A 3 -27.83 1.47 -13.79
N ASN A 4 -27.97 0.27 -14.36
CA ASN A 4 -27.04 -0.43 -15.26
C ASN A 4 -25.94 0.48 -15.83
N ARG A 5 -24.74 0.46 -15.21
CA ARG A 5 -23.52 0.80 -15.91
C ARG A 5 -23.03 -0.48 -16.59
N THR A 6 -23.06 -0.51 -17.91
CA THR A 6 -22.22 -1.42 -18.70
C THR A 6 -20.77 -1.05 -18.40
N PHE A 7 -20.17 -1.70 -17.39
CA PHE A 7 -18.74 -1.60 -17.15
C PHE A 7 -18.03 -2.16 -18.38
N ASN A 8 -17.35 -1.30 -19.14
CA ASN A 8 -16.51 -1.75 -20.22
C ASN A 8 -15.35 -2.55 -19.60
N ASN A 9 -15.36 -3.86 -19.76
CA ASN A 9 -14.47 -4.77 -19.06
C ASN A 9 -13.11 -4.92 -19.77
N GLN A 10 -12.60 -3.81 -20.31
CA GLN A 10 -11.38 -3.71 -21.11
C GLN A 10 -10.62 -2.45 -20.69
N GLY A 11 -9.30 -2.56 -20.50
CA GLY A 11 -8.47 -1.42 -20.15
C GLY A 11 -7.14 -1.80 -19.51
N HIS A 12 -6.39 -0.79 -19.08
CA HIS A 12 -5.15 -0.96 -18.34
C HIS A 12 -5.19 -0.19 -17.02
N LEU A 13 -4.93 -0.88 -15.91
CA LEU A 13 -4.87 -0.31 -14.57
C LEU A 13 -3.42 -0.26 -14.09
N ARG A 14 -2.88 0.94 -13.89
CA ARG A 14 -1.52 1.19 -13.41
C ARG A 14 -1.55 1.47 -11.91
N VAL A 15 -0.93 0.57 -11.14
CA VAL A 15 -0.93 0.61 -9.67
C VAL A 15 0.47 0.90 -9.13
N ALA A 16 0.60 1.92 -8.29
CA ALA A 16 1.81 2.19 -7.52
C ALA A 16 1.63 1.74 -6.07
N SER A 17 2.58 0.99 -5.50
CA SER A 17 2.43 0.44 -4.14
C SER A 17 3.71 0.49 -3.33
N LEU A 18 3.56 0.55 -2.01
CA LEU A 18 4.61 0.23 -1.07
C LEU A 18 5.05 -1.25 -1.19
N PRO A 19 6.35 -1.56 -0.94
CA PRO A 19 6.86 -2.94 -0.97
C PRO A 19 6.10 -3.92 -0.09
N GLY A 20 5.73 -3.50 1.13
CA GLY A 20 5.03 -4.37 2.09
C GLY A 20 3.66 -4.85 1.59
N LEU A 21 2.97 -4.04 0.78
CA LEU A 21 1.66 -4.39 0.22
C LEU A 21 1.78 -5.15 -1.11
N ALA A 22 2.81 -4.85 -1.89
CA ALA A 22 3.05 -5.45 -3.20
C ALA A 22 3.32 -6.96 -3.13
N LEU A 23 3.96 -7.45 -2.08
CA LEU A 23 4.38 -8.85 -1.99
C LEU A 23 3.29 -9.80 -1.45
N GLY A 24 2.43 -9.34 -0.54
CA GLY A 24 1.47 -10.22 0.13
C GLY A 24 0.00 -9.86 -0.08
N PHE A 25 -0.33 -8.57 -0.17
CA PHE A 25 -1.72 -8.11 -0.24
C PHE A 25 -2.21 -8.03 -1.69
N LEU A 26 -1.50 -7.30 -2.54
CA LEU A 26 -1.92 -7.04 -3.92
C LEU A 26 -2.07 -8.28 -4.80
N PRO A 27 -1.21 -9.33 -4.72
CA PRO A 27 -1.41 -10.53 -5.53
C PRO A 27 -2.76 -11.21 -5.27
N ARG A 28 -3.25 -11.19 -4.02
CA ARG A 28 -4.57 -11.74 -3.66
C ARG A 28 -5.71 -10.88 -4.21
N VAL A 29 -5.56 -9.56 -4.13
CA VAL A 29 -6.53 -8.60 -4.70
C VAL A 29 -6.62 -8.75 -6.21
N PHE A 30 -5.47 -8.74 -6.90
CA PHE A 30 -5.41 -8.87 -8.35
C PHE A 30 -5.96 -10.21 -8.83
N ARG A 31 -5.75 -11.30 -8.10
CA ARG A 31 -6.37 -12.59 -8.42
C ARG A 31 -7.90 -12.49 -8.43
N SER A 32 -8.49 -11.86 -7.41
CA SER A 32 -9.95 -11.66 -7.35
C SER A 32 -10.42 -10.72 -8.46
N PHE A 33 -9.73 -9.60 -8.62
CA PHE A 33 -10.08 -8.57 -9.59
C PHE A 33 -10.00 -9.07 -11.03
N CYS A 34 -8.93 -9.73 -11.44
CA CYS A 34 -8.81 -10.32 -12.78
C CYS A 34 -9.81 -11.46 -13.02
N GLY A 35 -10.31 -12.12 -11.97
CA GLY A 35 -11.40 -13.09 -12.08
C GLY A 35 -12.75 -12.45 -12.43
N GLU A 36 -13.01 -11.26 -11.90
CA GLU A 36 -14.22 -10.46 -12.17
C GLU A 36 -14.09 -9.63 -13.47
N PHE A 37 -12.87 -9.17 -13.77
CA PHE A 37 -12.53 -8.29 -14.89
C PHE A 37 -11.46 -8.90 -15.82
N PRO A 38 -11.77 -9.99 -16.55
CA PRO A 38 -10.76 -10.78 -17.28
C PRO A 38 -10.06 -10.06 -18.44
N ASN A 39 -10.61 -8.98 -19.01
CA ASN A 39 -9.93 -8.23 -20.07
C ASN A 39 -9.29 -6.91 -19.58
N VAL A 40 -9.16 -6.72 -18.26
CA VAL A 40 -8.37 -5.63 -17.69
C VAL A 40 -6.95 -6.10 -17.43
N ASN A 41 -5.97 -5.42 -18.02
CA ASN A 41 -4.55 -5.65 -17.72
C ASN A 41 -4.12 -4.78 -16.54
N ILE A 42 -3.33 -5.35 -15.62
CA ILE A 42 -2.79 -4.61 -14.47
C ILE A 42 -1.27 -4.49 -14.61
N SER A 43 -0.73 -3.28 -14.41
CA SER A 43 0.69 -3.07 -14.15
C SER A 43 0.91 -2.62 -12.71
N LEU A 44 1.94 -3.14 -12.07
CA LEU A 44 2.30 -2.82 -10.70
C LEU A 44 3.74 -2.33 -10.65
N VAL A 45 3.95 -1.18 -10.02
CA VAL A 45 5.28 -0.70 -9.67
C VAL A 45 5.38 -0.46 -8.17
N THR A 46 6.50 -0.89 -7.60
CA THR A 46 6.77 -0.78 -6.17
C THR A 46 7.71 0.38 -5.89
N ARG A 47 7.29 1.37 -5.09
CA ARG A 47 8.09 2.54 -4.68
C ARG A 47 7.74 3.00 -3.26
N ASN A 48 8.51 3.95 -2.72
CA ASN A 48 8.16 4.62 -1.47
C ASN A 48 6.90 5.50 -1.64
N SER A 49 6.29 5.91 -0.52
CA SER A 49 5.04 6.70 -0.53
C SER A 49 5.15 7.99 -1.34
N GLY A 50 6.24 8.75 -1.17
CA GLY A 50 6.39 10.05 -1.83
C GLY A 50 6.51 9.95 -3.35
N THR A 51 7.24 8.96 -3.86
CA THR A 51 7.32 8.72 -5.30
C THR A 51 5.98 8.27 -5.88
N ALA A 52 5.28 7.35 -5.19
CA ALA A 52 3.97 6.89 -5.63
C ALA A 52 2.95 8.05 -5.69
N GLN A 53 3.00 8.95 -4.70
CA GLN A 53 2.16 10.16 -4.67
C GLN A 53 2.37 11.04 -5.90
N GLY A 54 3.62 11.37 -6.21
CA GLY A 54 3.96 12.21 -7.36
C GLY A 54 3.40 11.62 -8.66
N TRP A 55 3.57 10.31 -8.85
CA TRP A 55 3.07 9.62 -10.04
C TRP A 55 1.55 9.57 -10.18
N ILE A 56 0.81 9.52 -9.08
CA ILE A 56 -0.66 9.61 -9.15
C ILE A 56 -1.06 11.06 -9.45
N ALA A 57 -0.38 12.03 -8.83
CA ALA A 57 -0.67 13.45 -9.03
C ALA A 57 -0.41 13.90 -10.48
N THR A 58 0.57 13.29 -11.17
CA THR A 58 0.86 13.51 -12.59
C THR A 58 0.06 12.61 -13.52
N GLN A 59 -0.85 11.76 -13.01
CA GLN A 59 -1.66 10.80 -13.78
C GLN A 59 -0.84 9.75 -14.56
N GLU A 60 0.43 9.56 -14.17
CA GLU A 60 1.26 8.45 -14.66
C GLU A 60 0.75 7.10 -14.14
N PHE A 61 0.10 7.12 -12.98
CA PHE A 61 -0.54 5.97 -12.35
C PHE A 61 -1.99 6.29 -11.96
N ASP A 62 -2.84 5.26 -11.95
CA ASP A 62 -4.28 5.42 -11.73
C ASP A 62 -4.64 5.29 -10.24
N ILE A 63 -3.93 4.42 -9.52
CA ILE A 63 -4.14 4.16 -8.09
C ILE A 63 -2.78 4.03 -7.40
N GLY A 64 -2.67 4.48 -6.15
CA GLY A 64 -1.61 3.98 -5.31
C GLY A 64 -1.91 3.81 -3.83
N LEU A 65 -1.14 2.90 -3.24
CA LEU A 65 -1.23 2.52 -1.83
C LEU A 65 -0.02 3.07 -1.09
N THR A 66 -0.28 4.03 -0.19
CA THR A 66 0.74 4.79 0.53
C THR A 66 0.59 4.66 2.04
N GLY A 67 1.69 4.84 2.76
CA GLY A 67 1.74 4.58 4.21
C GLY A 67 1.31 5.75 5.09
N ASN A 68 1.31 6.96 4.53
CA ASN A 68 0.89 8.17 5.22
C ASN A 68 -0.29 8.80 4.47
N ALA A 69 -1.15 9.49 5.21
CA ALA A 69 -2.19 10.34 4.65
C ALA A 69 -1.54 11.45 3.80
N ILE A 70 -2.22 11.81 2.72
CA ILE A 70 -1.75 12.79 1.74
C ILE A 70 -2.73 13.93 1.72
N ASP A 71 -2.22 15.14 1.94
CA ASP A 71 -2.94 16.38 1.71
C ASP A 71 -2.42 16.99 0.41
N HIS A 72 -3.02 16.60 -0.72
CA HIS A 72 -2.69 17.14 -2.03
C HIS A 72 -3.99 17.42 -2.78
N PRO A 73 -4.23 18.65 -3.26
CA PRO A 73 -5.52 19.06 -3.81
C PRO A 73 -5.91 18.31 -5.10
N GLY A 74 -4.93 17.76 -5.82
CA GLY A 74 -5.15 16.93 -7.01
C GLY A 74 -5.38 15.44 -6.73
N LEU A 75 -5.40 15.01 -5.47
CA LEU A 75 -5.51 13.60 -5.11
C LEU A 75 -6.76 13.34 -4.26
N LEU A 76 -7.51 12.29 -4.63
CA LEU A 76 -8.51 11.69 -3.77
C LEU A 76 -7.84 10.64 -2.88
N THR A 77 -7.72 10.94 -1.59
CA THR A 77 -7.13 10.03 -0.60
C THR A 77 -8.23 9.36 0.21
N LEU A 78 -8.19 8.03 0.30
CA LEU A 78 -9.11 7.24 1.11
C LEU A 78 -8.32 6.44 2.16
N PRO A 79 -8.64 6.54 3.46
CA PRO A 79 -8.11 5.63 4.45
C PRO A 79 -8.52 4.20 4.12
N PHE A 80 -7.54 3.32 3.91
CA PHE A 80 -7.78 1.93 3.56
C PHE A 80 -7.62 0.98 4.75
N THR A 81 -6.50 1.11 5.48
CA THR A 81 -6.21 0.30 6.66
C THR A 81 -5.21 1.02 7.55
N ALA A 82 -5.18 0.64 8.83
CA ALA A 82 -4.11 0.97 9.75
C ALA A 82 -3.32 -0.30 10.10
N ALA A 83 -2.01 -0.18 10.24
CA ALA A 83 -1.15 -1.26 10.72
C ALA A 83 -0.29 -0.71 11.86
N ALA A 84 -0.21 -1.45 12.96
CA ALA A 84 0.68 -1.07 14.05
C ALA A 84 2.13 -1.32 13.62
N GLY A 85 2.98 -0.29 13.75
CA GLY A 85 4.42 -0.49 13.73
C GLY A 85 4.82 -1.29 14.96
N VAL A 86 5.53 -2.42 14.75
CA VAL A 86 6.00 -3.28 15.85
C VAL A 86 7.52 -3.39 15.82
N CYS A 87 8.11 -3.54 17.01
CA CYS A 87 9.53 -3.84 17.13
C CYS A 87 9.72 -5.36 17.05
N VAL A 88 10.43 -5.83 16.01
CA VAL A 88 10.81 -7.24 15.86
C VAL A 88 12.27 -7.40 16.27
N MET A 89 12.55 -8.38 17.11
CA MET A 89 13.89 -8.68 17.62
C MET A 89 14.05 -10.17 17.93
N PRO A 90 15.29 -10.69 18.03
CA PRO A 90 15.52 -12.06 18.50
C PRO A 90 14.92 -12.29 19.88
N ALA A 91 14.45 -13.51 20.16
CA ALA A 91 13.87 -13.85 21.45
C ALA A 91 14.83 -13.64 22.63
N ALA A 92 16.14 -13.76 22.39
CA ALA A 92 17.19 -13.52 23.39
C ALA A 92 17.57 -12.03 23.54
N HIS A 93 16.95 -11.12 22.79
CA HIS A 93 17.27 -9.70 22.87
C HIS A 93 16.82 -9.12 24.21
N PRO A 94 17.61 -8.27 24.90
CA PRO A 94 17.25 -7.76 26.24
C PRO A 94 15.89 -7.03 26.30
N LEU A 95 15.51 -6.35 25.22
CA LEU A 95 14.20 -5.66 25.13
C LEU A 95 13.02 -6.62 24.94
N ALA A 96 13.24 -7.90 24.63
CA ALA A 96 12.16 -8.88 24.45
C ALA A 96 11.42 -9.19 25.77
N ALA A 97 12.06 -8.93 26.92
CA ALA A 97 11.43 -9.06 28.23
C ALA A 97 10.52 -7.87 28.60
N ARG A 98 10.49 -6.81 27.79
CA ARG A 98 9.66 -5.63 28.07
C ARG A 98 8.28 -5.74 27.43
N ALA A 99 7.27 -5.33 28.17
CA ALA A 99 5.89 -5.23 27.64
C ALA A 99 5.74 -4.11 26.59
N TYR A 100 6.55 -3.05 26.70
CA TYR A 100 6.57 -1.92 25.77
C TYR A 100 8.01 -1.50 25.49
N VAL A 101 8.26 -1.10 24.24
CA VAL A 101 9.56 -0.58 23.77
C VAL A 101 9.36 0.88 23.40
N GLU A 102 10.07 1.76 24.09
CA GLU A 102 10.05 3.19 23.77
C GLU A 102 11.15 3.55 22.76
N PRO A 103 11.02 4.64 21.99
CA PRO A 103 12.05 5.07 21.05
C PRO A 103 13.46 5.20 21.66
N LYS A 104 13.55 5.64 22.92
CA LYS A 104 14.83 5.78 23.65
C LYS A 104 15.50 4.44 23.94
N ASP A 105 14.73 3.35 24.04
CA ASP A 105 15.26 2.01 24.29
C ASP A 105 15.99 1.45 23.05
N LEU A 106 15.63 1.94 21.87
CA LEU A 106 16.25 1.57 20.59
C LEU A 106 17.49 2.40 20.27
N ALA A 107 17.74 3.47 21.03
CA ALA A 107 18.85 4.37 20.78
C ALA A 107 20.20 3.64 20.90
N GLY A 108 21.01 3.70 19.84
CA GLY A 108 22.34 3.07 19.80
C GLY A 108 22.34 1.56 19.48
N LEU A 109 21.17 0.92 19.39
CA LEU A 109 21.07 -0.46 18.89
C LEU A 109 21.27 -0.48 17.37
N ARG A 110 22.05 -1.44 16.88
CA ARG A 110 22.22 -1.69 15.43
C ARG A 110 21.18 -2.70 14.96
N ARG A 111 20.81 -2.61 13.67
CA ARG A 111 19.85 -3.51 13.00
C ARG A 111 20.37 -4.94 12.94
#